data_AF-A0A1U8GH11-F1
#
_entry.id   AF-A0A1U8GH11-F1
#
_cell.length_a   1.000
_cell.length_b   1.000
_cell.length_c   1.000
_cell.angle_alpha   90.00
_cell.angle_beta   90.00
_cell.angle_gamma   90.00
#
_symmetry.space_group_name_H-M   'P 1'
#
loop_
_entity.id
_entity.type
_entity.pdbx_description
1 polymer ?
#
loop_
_entity_poly.entity_id
_entity_poly.type
_entity_poly.pdbx_seq_one_letter_code
_entity_poly.pdbx_strand_id
1 'polypeptide(L)'
;MLSLINFYGYNIPPFANVKKFSPLKSKTFGLFASNKSHTYLANMEEESNKSHIYLANMEQERKDEVLQERSMDISLKDLSKQLEDFAKVRNWEKYHSPRNLLLAMVGEVGELSEIFQWRGEVDKGLPNWEESDKEHLGEELSDVLLYLIRLADICGIDLGDAAAKKMIKNSIKYPEPKVF
;
A
#
# COMPACT_ATOMS: atom_id res chain seq x y z
N MET A 1 -14.80 15.31 -10.31
CA MET A 1 -14.27 16.58 -10.84
C MET A 1 -13.27 17.13 -9.82
N LEU A 2 -12.09 16.52 -9.75
CA LEU A 2 -10.85 17.15 -9.30
C LEU A 2 -9.78 16.51 -10.20
N SER A 3 -9.49 17.21 -11.28
CA SER A 3 -8.59 16.83 -12.36
C SER A 3 -7.52 17.92 -12.37
N LEU A 4 -6.27 17.52 -12.27
CA LEU A 4 -5.07 18.31 -12.60
C LEU A 4 -4.84 19.56 -11.73
N ILE A 5 -4.14 19.39 -10.62
CA ILE A 5 -3.35 20.49 -10.05
C ILE A 5 -2.07 20.61 -10.90
N ASN A 6 -2.11 21.56 -11.84
CA ASN A 6 -1.04 21.90 -12.76
C ASN A 6 -0.04 22.84 -12.08
N PHE A 7 0.97 22.31 -11.37
CA PHE A 7 2.10 23.11 -10.90
C PHE A 7 3.31 22.94 -11.86
N TYR A 8 3.56 23.99 -12.66
CA TYR A 8 4.84 24.30 -13.34
C TYR A 8 5.44 23.28 -14.34
N GLY A 9 4.63 22.64 -15.18
CA GLY A 9 5.11 22.17 -16.50
C GLY A 9 6.14 21.03 -16.52
N TYR A 10 6.30 20.29 -15.44
CA TYR A 10 7.03 19.02 -15.43
C TYR A 10 6.04 17.87 -15.25
N ASN A 11 5.79 17.12 -16.33
CA ASN A 11 5.05 15.86 -16.28
C ASN A 11 5.87 14.83 -15.47
N ILE A 12 5.66 14.80 -14.15
CA ILE A 12 6.06 13.67 -13.32
C ILE A 12 4.89 12.68 -13.39
N PRO A 13 5.05 11.51 -14.01
CA PRO A 13 3.99 10.52 -14.04
C PRO A 13 3.74 9.97 -12.62
N PRO A 14 2.47 9.91 -12.16
CA PRO A 14 2.13 9.28 -10.90
C PRO A 14 2.45 7.79 -10.93
N PHE A 15 2.85 7.22 -9.78
CA PHE A 15 3.27 5.83 -9.68
C PHE A 15 2.11 4.82 -9.78
N ALA A 16 0.84 5.26 -9.73
CA ALA A 16 -0.33 4.38 -9.68
C ALA A 16 -1.42 4.74 -10.70
N ASN A 17 -1.71 3.84 -11.66
CA ASN A 17 -3.08 3.55 -12.16
C ASN A 17 -3.11 2.49 -13.28
N VAL A 18 -3.41 1.23 -12.93
CA VAL A 18 -3.97 0.24 -13.87
C VAL A 18 -4.90 -0.73 -13.12
N LYS A 19 -6.23 -0.52 -13.17
CA LYS A 19 -7.22 -1.60 -12.96
C LYS A 19 -8.37 -1.47 -13.98
N LYS A 20 -8.50 -2.49 -14.85
CA LYS A 20 -9.53 -2.65 -15.88
C LYS A 20 -10.55 -3.73 -15.46
N PHE A 21 -11.82 -3.44 -15.74
CA PHE A 21 -12.93 -4.32 -16.20
C PHE A 21 -13.36 -5.55 -15.38
N SER A 22 -14.64 -5.55 -14.99
CA SER A 22 -15.42 -6.69 -14.50
C SER A 22 -16.24 -7.34 -15.64
N PRO A 23 -16.47 -8.68 -15.66
CA PRO A 23 -17.46 -9.29 -16.54
C PRO A 23 -18.79 -9.65 -15.83
N LEU A 24 -19.84 -9.61 -16.66
CA LEU A 24 -21.26 -9.86 -16.38
C LEU A 24 -21.61 -11.34 -16.15
N LYS A 25 -22.67 -11.53 -15.36
CA LYS A 25 -23.32 -12.81 -14.98
C LYS A 25 -24.11 -13.45 -16.15
N SER A 26 -24.12 -14.79 -16.25
CA SER A 26 -25.14 -15.59 -16.97
C SER A 26 -25.69 -16.68 -16.01
N LYS A 27 -26.97 -16.63 -15.63
CA LYS A 27 -28.17 -17.30 -16.21
C LYS A 27 -28.11 -18.83 -16.22
N THR A 28 -28.82 -19.41 -15.25
CA THR A 28 -29.14 -20.83 -15.08
C THR A 28 -30.31 -21.29 -15.97
N PHE A 29 -30.23 -22.53 -16.44
CA PHE A 29 -31.33 -23.29 -17.05
C PHE A 29 -31.64 -24.51 -16.16
N GLY A 30 -32.91 -24.77 -15.90
CA GLY A 30 -33.38 -25.88 -15.06
C GLY A 30 -33.70 -27.15 -15.84
N LEU A 31 -33.72 -28.30 -15.14
CA LEU A 31 -34.46 -29.49 -15.58
C LEU A 31 -34.84 -30.40 -14.40
N PHE A 32 -36.09 -30.83 -14.40
CA PHE A 32 -36.74 -31.78 -13.48
C PHE A 32 -36.33 -33.23 -13.77
N ALA A 33 -36.09 -34.06 -12.73
CA ALA A 33 -36.40 -35.50 -12.76
C ALA A 33 -36.42 -36.19 -11.36
N SER A 34 -37.62 -36.61 -10.95
CA SER A 34 -38.01 -37.90 -10.34
C SER A 34 -37.39 -38.40 -9.01
N ASN A 35 -38.31 -38.73 -8.09
CA ASN A 35 -38.14 -39.19 -6.70
C ASN A 35 -37.61 -40.62 -6.56
N LYS A 36 -36.29 -40.79 -6.68
CA LYS A 36 -35.53 -41.91 -6.06
C LYS A 36 -34.18 -41.44 -5.47
N SER A 37 -34.09 -40.15 -5.19
CA SER A 37 -32.86 -39.38 -5.31
C SER A 37 -32.54 -38.53 -4.08
N HIS A 38 -33.41 -38.51 -3.06
CA HIS A 38 -33.29 -37.55 -1.96
C HIS A 38 -32.10 -37.80 -1.02
N THR A 39 -31.62 -39.05 -0.93
CA THR A 39 -30.43 -39.41 -0.15
C THR A 39 -29.15 -39.35 -0.99
N TYR A 40 -29.20 -39.76 -2.26
CA TYR A 40 -28.04 -39.69 -3.17
C TYR A 40 -27.69 -38.24 -3.56
N LEU A 41 -28.68 -37.41 -3.86
CA LEU A 41 -28.46 -35.99 -4.18
C LEU A 41 -27.99 -35.20 -2.96
N ALA A 42 -28.50 -35.50 -1.75
CA ALA A 42 -28.04 -34.87 -0.52
C ALA A 42 -26.56 -35.20 -0.23
N ASN A 43 -26.14 -36.45 -0.44
CA ASN A 43 -24.74 -36.85 -0.29
C ASN A 43 -23.84 -36.21 -1.36
N MET A 44 -24.31 -36.09 -2.61
CA MET A 44 -23.56 -35.41 -3.69
C MET A 44 -23.45 -33.89 -3.45
N GLU A 45 -24.50 -33.25 -2.94
CA GLU A 45 -24.46 -31.84 -2.54
C GLU A 45 -23.51 -31.64 -1.35
N GLU A 46 -23.51 -32.54 -0.37
CA GLU A 46 -22.62 -32.48 0.79
C GLU A 46 -21.15 -32.70 0.40
N GLU A 47 -20.86 -33.63 -0.51
CA GLU A 47 -19.51 -33.83 -1.07
C GLU A 47 -19.04 -32.64 -1.90
N SER A 48 -19.93 -32.06 -2.71
CA SER A 48 -19.65 -30.83 -3.48
C SER A 48 -19.36 -29.65 -2.55
N ASN A 49 -20.12 -29.49 -1.46
CA ASN A 49 -19.90 -28.43 -0.49
C ASN A 49 -18.60 -28.63 0.30
N LYS A 50 -18.28 -29.87 0.69
CA LYS A 50 -16.99 -30.21 1.33
C LYS A 50 -15.81 -29.92 0.40
N SER A 51 -15.92 -30.25 -0.89
CA SER A 51 -14.91 -29.94 -1.91
C SER A 51 -14.74 -28.44 -2.09
N HIS A 52 -15.85 -27.68 -2.17
CA HIS A 52 -15.81 -26.22 -2.30
C HIS A 52 -15.21 -25.54 -1.06
N ILE A 53 -15.51 -26.03 0.15
CA ILE A 53 -14.91 -25.54 1.39
C ILE A 53 -13.42 -25.87 1.44
N TYR A 54 -13.02 -27.09 1.03
CA TYR A 54 -11.61 -27.48 0.97
C TYR A 54 -10.82 -26.61 0.00
N LEU A 55 -11.36 -26.33 -1.20
CA LEU A 55 -10.72 -25.43 -2.17
C LEU A 55 -10.65 -23.99 -1.66
N ALA A 56 -11.70 -23.50 -1.00
CA ALA A 56 -11.70 -22.15 -0.40
C ALA A 56 -10.68 -22.03 0.74
N ASN A 57 -10.55 -23.06 1.59
CA ASN A 57 -9.54 -23.10 2.64
C ASN A 57 -8.13 -23.19 2.07
N MET A 58 -7.89 -24.00 1.03
CA MET A 58 -6.59 -24.05 0.34
C MET A 58 -6.24 -22.73 -0.36
N GLU A 59 -7.22 -22.01 -0.93
CA GLU A 59 -6.99 -20.68 -1.48
C GLU A 59 -6.71 -19.65 -0.40
N GLN A 60 -7.37 -19.79 0.76
CA GLN A 60 -7.15 -18.91 1.91
C GLN A 60 -5.78 -19.17 2.55
N GLU A 61 -5.41 -20.43 2.82
CA GLU A 61 -4.09 -20.83 3.31
C GLU A 61 -2.98 -20.40 2.35
N ARG A 62 -3.18 -20.53 1.03
CA ARG A 62 -2.21 -20.04 0.04
C ARG A 62 -2.12 -18.51 0.04
N LYS A 63 -3.22 -17.79 0.24
CA LYS A 63 -3.19 -16.33 0.40
C LYS A 63 -2.48 -15.94 1.69
N ASP A 64 -2.75 -16.64 2.77
CA ASP A 64 -2.16 -16.40 4.09
C ASP A 64 -0.66 -16.71 4.08
N GLU A 65 -0.22 -17.80 3.42
CA GLU A 65 1.20 -18.12 3.19
C GLU A 65 1.89 -17.06 2.32
N VAL A 66 1.26 -16.61 1.23
CA VAL A 66 1.78 -15.53 0.36
C VAL A 66 1.85 -14.19 1.10
N LEU A 67 0.93 -13.92 2.03
CA LEU A 67 0.95 -12.73 2.89
C LEU A 67 2.03 -12.84 3.99
N GLN A 68 2.25 -14.03 4.53
CA GLN A 68 3.22 -14.29 5.59
C GLN A 68 4.67 -14.25 5.07
N GLU A 69 4.91 -14.72 3.84
CA GLU A 69 6.21 -14.67 3.15
C GLU A 69 6.63 -13.23 2.78
N ARG A 70 5.69 -12.28 2.73
CA ARG A 70 5.92 -10.88 2.33
C ARG A 70 6.39 -9.95 3.44
N SER A 71 6.53 -10.45 4.68
CA SER A 71 6.99 -9.66 5.84
C SER A 71 8.53 -9.61 5.98
N MET A 72 9.26 -9.50 4.88
CA MET A 72 10.71 -9.27 4.94
C MET A 72 10.98 -7.83 5.39
N ASP A 73 11.76 -7.69 6.47
CA ASP A 73 12.32 -6.41 6.90
C ASP A 73 13.14 -5.82 5.75
N ILE A 74 12.65 -4.73 5.16
CA ILE A 74 13.26 -4.09 4.00
C ILE A 74 14.05 -2.86 4.46
N SER A 75 15.34 -2.82 4.12
CA SER A 75 16.16 -1.67 4.52
C SER A 75 15.91 -0.45 3.63
N LEU A 76 16.21 0.74 4.15
CA LEU A 76 16.18 1.98 3.34
C LEU A 76 17.09 1.90 2.11
N LYS A 77 18.19 1.15 2.19
CA LYS A 77 19.12 0.94 1.07
C LYS A 77 18.51 0.03 0.00
N ASP A 78 17.77 -0.99 0.41
CA ASP A 78 17.06 -1.87 -0.52
C ASP A 78 15.95 -1.12 -1.25
N LEU A 79 15.17 -0.31 -0.52
CA LEU A 79 14.16 0.57 -1.12
C LEU A 79 14.78 1.59 -2.09
N SER A 80 15.88 2.22 -1.70
CA SER A 80 16.60 3.17 -2.58
C SER A 80 17.03 2.51 -3.89
N LYS A 81 17.57 1.29 -3.82
CA LYS A 81 17.98 0.53 -4.99
C LYS A 81 16.78 0.15 -5.87
N GLN A 82 15.69 -0.31 -5.28
CA GLN A 82 14.47 -0.63 -6.03
C GLN A 82 13.89 0.61 -6.75
N LEU A 83 13.93 1.78 -6.11
CA LEU A 83 13.50 3.04 -6.71
C LEU A 83 14.40 3.47 -7.86
N GLU A 84 15.72 3.29 -7.71
CA GLU A 84 16.69 3.56 -8.76
C GLU A 84 16.43 2.66 -9.98
N ASP A 85 16.29 1.36 -9.77
CA ASP A 85 16.01 0.39 -10.83
C ASP A 85 14.67 0.68 -11.52
N PHE A 86 13.63 1.01 -10.74
CA PHE A 86 12.33 1.39 -11.24
C PHE A 86 12.38 2.64 -12.15
N ALA A 87 13.17 3.64 -11.75
CA ALA A 87 13.37 4.88 -12.50
C ALA A 87 14.15 4.66 -13.80
N LYS A 88 15.22 3.83 -13.74
CA LYS A 88 16.07 3.49 -14.89
C LYS A 88 15.28 2.80 -16.00
N VAL A 89 14.50 1.78 -15.65
CA VAL A 89 13.68 1.02 -16.62
C VAL A 89 12.70 1.92 -17.37
N ARG A 90 12.24 3.01 -16.74
CA ARG A 90 11.29 3.96 -17.33
C ARG A 90 11.94 5.20 -17.93
N ASN A 91 13.26 5.30 -17.86
CA ASN A 91 14.02 6.50 -18.26
C ASN A 91 13.49 7.78 -17.57
N TRP A 92 13.15 7.67 -16.28
CA TRP A 92 12.62 8.77 -15.47
C TRP A 92 13.70 9.58 -14.77
N GLU A 93 14.96 9.13 -14.79
CA GLU A 93 16.07 9.82 -14.14
C GLU A 93 16.22 11.28 -14.60
N LYS A 94 15.88 11.58 -15.85
CA LYS A 94 15.85 12.96 -16.39
C LYS A 94 14.90 13.92 -15.66
N TYR A 95 13.90 13.40 -14.95
CA TYR A 95 12.94 14.20 -14.18
C TYR A 95 13.29 14.29 -12.69
N HIS A 96 14.23 13.45 -12.22
CA HIS A 96 14.62 13.31 -10.81
C HIS A 96 15.67 14.33 -10.38
N SER A 97 15.45 15.62 -10.69
CA SER A 97 16.24 16.68 -10.05
C SER A 97 15.84 16.84 -8.58
N PRO A 98 16.76 17.24 -7.67
CA PRO A 98 16.44 17.42 -6.25
C PRO A 98 15.21 18.31 -6.01
N ARG A 99 15.09 19.40 -6.76
CA ARG A 99 13.95 20.33 -6.68
C ARG A 99 12.63 19.64 -7.05
N ASN A 100 12.62 18.85 -8.13
CA ASN A 100 11.39 18.20 -8.58
C ASN A 100 10.93 17.12 -7.61
N LEU A 101 11.88 16.33 -7.07
CA LEU A 101 11.58 15.32 -6.05
C LEU A 101 11.05 15.96 -4.77
N LEU A 102 11.64 17.06 -4.32
CA LEU A 102 11.14 17.82 -3.18
C LEU A 102 9.70 18.31 -3.41
N LEU A 103 9.41 18.88 -4.59
CA LEU A 103 8.07 19.38 -4.90
C LEU A 103 7.04 18.25 -5.02
N ALA A 104 7.42 17.11 -5.58
CA ALA A 104 6.57 15.92 -5.61
C ALA A 104 6.26 15.43 -4.19
N MET A 105 7.28 15.30 -3.33
CA MET A 105 7.11 14.93 -1.93
C MET A 105 6.15 15.86 -1.17
N VAL A 106 6.22 17.18 -1.43
CA VAL A 106 5.29 18.16 -0.84
C VAL A 106 3.85 17.94 -1.32
N GLY A 107 3.67 17.49 -2.57
CA GLY A 107 2.37 17.06 -3.09
C GLY A 107 1.80 15.91 -2.28
N GLU A 108 2.58 14.84 -2.08
CA GLU A 108 2.15 13.66 -1.31
C GLU A 108 1.88 13.99 0.17
N VAL A 109 2.64 14.93 0.76
CA VAL A 109 2.32 15.45 2.11
C VAL A 109 0.97 16.18 2.13
N GLY A 110 0.61 16.83 1.02
CA GLY A 110 -0.70 17.43 0.82
C GLY A 110 -1.80 16.37 0.79
N GLU A 111 -1.66 15.33 -0.03
CA GLU A 111 -2.60 14.20 -0.13
C GLU A 111 -2.77 13.50 1.23
N LEU A 112 -1.65 13.22 1.92
CA LEU A 112 -1.66 12.74 3.31
C LEU A 112 -2.45 13.67 4.25
N SER A 113 -2.29 14.99 4.11
CA SER A 113 -3.02 15.96 4.93
C SER A 113 -4.52 15.97 4.65
N GLU A 114 -4.94 15.72 3.40
CA GLU A 114 -6.35 15.65 3.02
C GLU A 114 -7.11 14.53 3.74
N ILE A 115 -6.43 13.43 4.09
CA ILE A 115 -7.00 12.32 4.87
C ILE A 115 -7.45 12.80 6.26
N PHE A 116 -6.69 13.71 6.87
CA PHE A 116 -6.94 14.21 8.23
C PHE A 116 -7.76 15.50 8.27
N GLN A 117 -7.87 16.25 7.17
CA GLN A 117 -8.38 17.62 7.18
C GLN A 117 -9.78 17.82 7.80
N TRP A 118 -10.66 16.80 7.70
CA TRP A 118 -12.03 16.83 8.23
C TRP A 118 -12.23 15.87 9.42
N ARG A 119 -11.16 15.24 9.89
CA ARG A 119 -11.19 14.39 11.09
C ARG A 119 -11.04 15.33 12.30
N GLY A 120 -11.81 15.09 13.36
CA GLY A 120 -11.63 15.77 14.64
C GLY A 120 -10.36 15.27 15.35
N GLU A 121 -10.42 15.12 16.67
CA GLU A 121 -9.35 14.41 17.38
C GLU A 121 -9.27 12.95 16.87
N VAL A 122 -8.06 12.52 16.52
CA VAL A 122 -7.79 11.17 16.00
C VAL A 122 -7.06 10.37 17.07
N ASP A 123 -7.70 9.31 17.53
CA ASP A 123 -7.14 8.41 18.53
C ASP A 123 -5.96 7.58 17.98
N LYS A 124 -4.99 7.31 18.85
CA LYS A 124 -3.89 6.40 18.55
C LYS A 124 -4.43 5.03 18.16
N GLY A 125 -3.88 4.48 17.07
CA GLY A 125 -4.27 3.16 16.55
C GLY A 125 -5.52 3.18 15.68
N LEU A 126 -6.12 4.35 15.45
CA LEU A 126 -7.21 4.54 14.49
C LEU A 126 -8.39 3.54 14.68
N PRO A 127 -8.92 3.38 15.90
CA PRO A 127 -9.93 2.37 16.20
C PRO A 127 -11.25 2.59 15.45
N ASN A 128 -11.56 3.86 15.11
CA ASN A 128 -12.79 4.27 14.43
C ASN A 128 -12.59 4.47 12.92
N TRP A 129 -11.51 3.96 12.35
CA TRP A 129 -11.21 4.08 10.93
C TRP A 129 -11.53 2.77 10.22
N GLU A 130 -12.16 2.89 9.06
CA GLU A 130 -12.39 1.76 8.17
C GLU A 130 -11.06 1.25 7.62
N GLU A 131 -11.01 -0.02 7.22
CA GLU A 131 -9.77 -0.61 6.70
C GLU A 131 -9.29 0.09 5.43
N SER A 132 -10.22 0.55 4.57
CA SER A 132 -9.90 1.35 3.38
C SER A 132 -9.25 2.70 3.73
N ASP A 133 -9.62 3.31 4.86
CA ASP A 133 -8.99 4.56 5.30
C ASP A 133 -7.54 4.32 5.74
N LYS A 134 -7.29 3.17 6.40
CA LYS A 134 -5.95 2.77 6.84
C LYS A 134 -5.06 2.36 5.68
N GLU A 135 -5.62 1.67 4.68
CA GLU A 135 -4.94 1.33 3.44
C GLU A 135 -4.49 2.61 2.73
N HIS A 136 -5.42 3.55 2.50
CA HIS A 136 -5.12 4.83 1.87
C HIS A 136 -4.09 5.65 2.67
N LEU A 137 -4.22 5.71 4.00
CA LEU A 137 -3.19 6.32 4.86
C LEU A 137 -1.81 5.67 4.67
N GLY A 138 -1.77 4.34 4.56
CA GLY A 138 -0.55 3.59 4.30
C GLY A 138 0.07 3.91 2.94
N GLU A 139 -0.74 4.10 1.91
CA GLU A 139 -0.31 4.52 0.56
C GLU A 139 0.37 5.91 0.63
N GLU A 140 -0.31 6.92 1.17
CA GLU A 140 0.22 8.29 1.22
C GLU A 140 1.48 8.41 2.10
N LEU A 141 1.53 7.70 3.24
CA LEU A 141 2.74 7.62 4.07
C LEU A 141 3.91 6.98 3.30
N SER A 142 3.61 5.96 2.49
CA SER A 142 4.62 5.28 1.68
C SER A 142 5.13 6.19 0.57
N ASP A 143 4.26 6.93 -0.10
CA ASP A 143 4.66 7.84 -1.19
C ASP A 143 5.57 8.96 -0.68
N VAL A 144 5.24 9.56 0.48
CA VAL A 144 6.14 10.52 1.16
C VAL A 144 7.51 9.89 1.46
N LEU A 145 7.53 8.66 2.00
CA LEU A 145 8.77 7.96 2.32
C LEU A 145 9.60 7.66 1.06
N LEU A 146 8.99 7.18 -0.01
CA LEU A 146 9.68 6.81 -1.25
C LEU A 146 10.31 8.03 -1.92
N TYR A 147 9.62 9.17 -1.95
CA TYR A 147 10.21 10.42 -2.45
C TYR A 147 11.34 10.92 -1.56
N LEU A 148 11.22 10.80 -0.23
CA LEU A 148 12.29 11.19 0.70
C LEU A 148 13.55 10.34 0.50
N ILE A 149 13.39 9.01 0.36
CA ILE A 149 14.48 8.09 0.08
C ILE A 149 15.15 8.45 -1.25
N ARG A 150 14.37 8.63 -2.32
CA ARG A 150 14.95 8.96 -3.64
C ARG A 150 15.62 10.33 -3.65
N LEU A 151 15.09 11.30 -2.93
CA LEU A 151 15.71 12.62 -2.79
C LEU A 151 17.06 12.50 -2.06
N ALA A 152 17.11 11.74 -0.96
CA ALA A 152 18.35 11.52 -0.22
C ALA A 152 19.41 10.84 -1.10
N ASP A 153 19.02 9.81 -1.86
CA ASP A 153 19.88 9.10 -2.81
C ASP A 153 20.48 10.02 -3.89
N ILE A 154 19.64 10.81 -4.56
CA ILE A 154 20.09 11.81 -5.55
C ILE A 154 21.00 12.88 -4.92
N CYS A 155 20.79 13.22 -3.65
CA CYS A 155 21.65 14.15 -2.92
C CYS A 155 22.92 13.50 -2.33
N GLY A 156 23.12 12.19 -2.48
CA GLY A 156 24.27 11.47 -1.92
C GLY A 156 24.26 11.40 -0.39
N ILE A 157 23.08 11.39 0.23
CA ILE A 157 22.90 11.35 1.68
C ILE A 157 22.47 9.93 2.09
N ASP A 158 23.25 9.29 2.96
CA ASP A 158 22.79 8.06 3.64
C ASP A 158 21.72 8.44 4.67
N LEU A 159 20.45 8.28 4.27
CA LEU A 159 19.29 8.69 5.07
C LEU A 159 19.23 7.95 6.41
N GLY A 160 19.60 6.66 6.44
CA GLY A 160 19.60 5.86 7.66
C GLY A 160 20.63 6.35 8.67
N ASP A 161 21.87 6.60 8.22
CA ASP A 161 22.93 7.17 9.06
C ASP A 161 22.58 8.61 9.52
N ALA A 162 22.02 9.43 8.62
CA ALA A 162 21.58 10.78 8.96
C ALA A 162 20.49 10.79 10.04
N ALA A 163 19.51 9.88 9.95
CA ALA A 163 18.44 9.72 10.94
C ALA A 163 19.00 9.25 12.29
N ALA A 164 19.89 8.25 12.30
CA ALA A 164 20.52 7.75 13.53
C ALA A 164 21.33 8.85 14.25
N LYS A 165 22.14 9.60 13.51
CA LYS A 165 22.87 10.77 14.04
C LYS A 165 21.93 11.85 14.57
N LYS A 166 20.77 12.06 13.92
CA LYS A 166 19.78 13.03 14.35
C LYS A 166 19.11 12.63 15.67
N MET A 167 18.87 11.34 15.90
CA MET A 167 18.32 10.84 17.17
C MET A 167 19.25 11.11 18.35
N ILE A 168 20.56 10.89 18.18
CA ILE A 168 21.57 11.22 19.20
C ILE A 168 21.58 12.72 19.50
N LYS A 169 21.52 13.58 18.46
CA LYS A 169 21.44 15.03 18.66
C LYS A 169 20.16 15.45 19.40
N ASN A 170 19.04 14.77 19.12
CA ASN A 170 17.77 15.07 19.76
C ASN A 170 17.76 14.68 21.24
N SER A 171 18.36 13.54 21.63
CA SER A 171 18.43 13.12 23.04
C SER A 171 19.29 14.07 23.89
N ILE A 172 20.34 14.64 23.30
CA ILE A 172 21.16 15.68 23.96
C ILE A 172 20.36 16.98 24.10
N LYS A 173 19.60 17.36 23.06
CA LYS A 173 18.81 18.60 23.06
C LYS A 173 17.61 18.53 24.01
N TYR A 174 17.01 17.35 24.15
CA TYR A 174 15.82 17.09 24.97
C TYR A 174 16.11 15.91 25.90
N PRO A 175 16.85 16.14 27.00
CA PRO A 175 17.17 15.08 27.95
C PRO A 175 15.91 14.59 28.67
N GLU A 176 15.97 13.36 29.18
CA GLU A 176 14.88 12.80 29.98
C GLU A 176 14.54 13.71 31.18
N PRO A 177 13.25 13.87 31.52
CA PRO A 177 12.86 14.52 32.74
C PRO A 177 13.54 13.83 33.92
N LYS A 178 14.18 14.61 34.80
CA LYS A 178 14.67 14.05 36.06
C LYS A 178 13.45 13.65 36.89
N VAL A 179 13.28 12.35 37.12
CA VAL A 179 12.31 11.84 38.06
C VAL A 179 12.82 12.19 39.46
N PHE A 180 12.07 13.04 40.17
CA PHE A 180 12.33 13.41 41.56
C PHE A 180 11.37 12.67 42.49
#